data_AF-A0A955FCA2-F1
#
_entry.id   AF-A0A955FCA2-F1
#
_cell.length_a   1.000
_cell.length_b   1.000
_cell.length_c   1.000
_cell.angle_alpha   90.00
_cell.angle_beta   90.00
_cell.angle_gamma   90.00
#
_symmetry.space_group_name_H-M   'P 1'
#
loop_
_entity.id
_entity.type
_entity.pdbx_description
1 polymer ?
#
loop_
_entity_poly.entity_id
_entity_poly.type
_entity_poly.pdbx_seq_one_letter_code
_entity_poly.pdbx_strand_id
1 'polypeptide(L)'
;MAEALTAQHEISRIHDQELAQFGALVIEAQRSSDLSGAVQKHIEQTGLQNPNTGPEQDGPGFSLASAEIPMNKESVYRQVHAAAIGDLAVSGVVRNGNTARGEKNRRWGDRVFWHSGADGAKAMLGGRTVIEANKDAARSGWVTAKDVTGVFAKDSDGIVKNLIK
;
A
#
# COMPACT_ATOMS: atom_id res chain seq x y z
N MET A 1 -14.79 -28.42 -21.61
CA MET A 1 -13.71 -27.47 -21.97
C MET A 1 -14.21 -26.03 -22.12
N ALA A 2 -15.36 -25.76 -22.75
CA ALA A 2 -15.91 -24.40 -22.88
C ALA A 2 -16.29 -23.72 -21.54
N GLU A 3 -16.84 -24.47 -20.58
CA GLU A 3 -17.24 -23.92 -19.26
C GLU A 3 -16.05 -23.46 -18.41
N ALA A 4 -14.93 -24.21 -18.43
CA ALA A 4 -13.71 -23.86 -17.69
C ALA A 4 -13.05 -22.58 -18.25
N LEU A 5 -13.08 -22.40 -19.57
CA LEU A 5 -12.56 -21.19 -20.23
C LEU A 5 -13.44 -19.97 -19.92
N THR A 6 -14.76 -20.17 -19.82
CA THR A 6 -15.70 -19.10 -19.47
C THR A 6 -15.51 -18.65 -18.02
N ALA A 7 -15.35 -19.60 -17.09
CA ALA A 7 -15.08 -19.32 -15.68
C ALA A 7 -13.74 -18.58 -15.47
N GLN A 8 -12.69 -18.96 -16.20
CA GLN A 8 -11.40 -18.27 -16.12
C GLN A 8 -11.48 -16.81 -16.59
N HIS A 9 -12.15 -16.54 -17.72
CA HIS A 9 -12.34 -15.16 -18.19
C HIS A 9 -13.15 -14.32 -17.20
N GLU A 10 -14.15 -14.91 -16.56
CA GLU A 10 -14.96 -14.20 -15.58
C GLU A 10 -14.17 -13.85 -14.31
N ILE A 11 -13.33 -14.78 -13.82
CA ILE A 11 -12.42 -14.54 -12.69
C ILE A 11 -11.44 -13.40 -13.02
N SER A 12 -10.81 -13.42 -14.20
CA SER A 12 -9.89 -12.36 -14.65
C SER A 12 -10.59 -11.00 -14.68
N ARG A 13 -11.80 -10.94 -15.25
CA ARG A 13 -12.60 -9.71 -15.32
C ARG A 13 -12.94 -9.17 -13.93
N ILE A 14 -13.33 -10.03 -13.00
CA ILE A 14 -13.66 -9.64 -11.61
C ILE A 14 -12.43 -9.06 -10.92
N HIS A 15 -11.28 -9.74 -11.04
CA HIS A 15 -10.02 -9.26 -10.47
C HIS A 15 -9.65 -7.86 -10.96
N ASP A 16 -9.73 -7.62 -12.27
CA ASP A 16 -9.40 -6.30 -12.84
C ASP A 16 -10.40 -5.21 -12.41
N GLN A 17 -11.68 -5.57 -12.25
CA GLN A 17 -12.70 -4.66 -11.70
C GLN A 17 -12.43 -4.31 -10.23
N GLU A 18 -12.02 -5.28 -9.41
CA GLU A 18 -11.65 -5.05 -8.01
C GLU A 18 -10.44 -4.11 -7.91
N LEU A 19 -9.42 -4.29 -8.76
CA LEU A 19 -8.27 -3.39 -8.82
C LEU A 19 -8.66 -1.95 -9.19
N ALA A 20 -9.53 -1.78 -10.19
CA ALA A 20 -10.05 -0.48 -10.57
C ALA A 20 -10.83 0.19 -9.43
N GLN A 21 -11.64 -0.59 -8.70
CA GLN A 21 -12.37 -0.10 -7.54
C GLN A 21 -11.42 0.33 -6.41
N PHE A 22 -10.37 -0.43 -6.12
CA PHE A 22 -9.37 -0.03 -5.12
C PHE A 22 -8.68 1.28 -5.50
N GLY A 23 -8.33 1.45 -6.77
CA GLY A 23 -7.77 2.71 -7.29
C GLY A 23 -8.70 3.90 -7.03
N ALA A 24 -9.98 3.77 -7.43
CA ALA A 24 -10.97 4.82 -7.25
C ALA A 24 -11.17 5.20 -5.77
N LEU A 25 -11.23 4.20 -4.87
CA LEU A 25 -11.39 4.42 -3.43
C LEU A 25 -10.21 5.19 -2.82
N VAL A 26 -8.97 4.89 -3.24
CA VAL A 26 -7.80 5.63 -2.76
C VAL A 26 -7.79 7.06 -3.30
N ILE A 27 -8.16 7.27 -4.58
CA ILE A 27 -8.31 8.61 -5.17
C ILE A 27 -9.36 9.44 -4.41
N GLU A 28 -10.46 8.82 -3.98
CA GLU A 28 -11.47 9.48 -3.16
C GLU A 28 -10.91 9.85 -1.78
N ALA A 29 -10.21 8.92 -1.11
CA ALA A 29 -9.58 9.18 0.18
C ALA A 29 -8.52 10.29 0.10
N GLN A 30 -7.79 10.41 -1.01
CA GLN A 30 -6.86 11.51 -1.28
C GLN A 30 -7.53 12.89 -1.31
N ARG A 31 -8.82 12.94 -1.65
CA ARG A 31 -9.62 14.17 -1.70
C ARG A 31 -10.29 14.50 -0.37
N SER A 32 -10.15 13.64 0.64
CA SER A 32 -10.72 13.87 1.96
C SER A 32 -10.17 15.16 2.59
N SER A 33 -11.07 15.99 3.10
CA SER A 33 -10.72 17.25 3.77
C SER A 33 -10.27 17.05 5.23
N ASP A 34 -10.49 15.88 5.82
CA ASP A 34 -10.24 15.60 7.25
C ASP A 34 -9.21 14.48 7.49
N LEU A 35 -8.13 14.49 6.72
CA LEU A 35 -7.02 13.56 6.96
C LEU A 35 -6.29 13.87 8.28
N SER A 36 -6.30 15.13 8.73
CA SER A 36 -5.72 15.50 10.03
C SER A 36 -6.51 14.93 11.20
N GLY A 37 -7.86 14.96 11.17
CA GLY A 37 -8.69 14.31 12.17
C GLY A 37 -8.50 12.79 12.17
N ALA A 38 -8.35 12.18 10.98
CA ALA A 38 -8.02 10.77 10.86
C ALA A 38 -6.68 10.41 11.53
N VAL A 39 -5.64 11.21 11.33
CA VAL A 39 -4.34 11.02 12.02
C VAL A 39 -4.49 11.17 13.53
N GLN A 40 -5.15 12.22 14.00
CA GLN A 40 -5.35 12.47 15.44
C GLN A 40 -6.07 11.30 16.13
N LYS A 41 -7.11 10.76 15.50
CA LYS A 41 -7.82 9.57 16.00
C LYS A 41 -6.88 8.37 16.16
N HIS A 42 -5.96 8.14 15.23
CA HIS A 42 -5.00 7.03 15.32
C HIS A 42 -3.94 7.26 16.38
N ILE A 43 -3.50 8.50 16.57
CA ILE A 43 -2.61 8.88 17.67
C ILE A 43 -3.30 8.58 19.02
N GLU A 44 -4.56 8.96 19.20
CA GLU A 44 -5.32 8.70 20.42
C GLU A 44 -5.51 7.21 20.70
N GLN A 45 -5.70 6.40 19.65
CA GLN A 45 -5.89 4.96 19.78
C GLN A 45 -4.60 4.20 20.08
N THR A 46 -3.48 4.63 19.51
CA THR A 46 -2.21 3.87 19.51
C THR A 46 -1.15 4.46 20.43
N GLY A 47 -1.27 5.75 20.77
CA GLY A 47 -0.24 6.54 21.45
C GLY A 47 0.97 6.89 20.56
N LEU A 48 0.96 6.53 19.27
CA LEU A 48 2.10 6.73 18.37
C LEU A 48 1.93 8.00 17.54
N GLN A 49 2.85 8.94 17.72
CA GLN A 49 2.96 10.15 16.87
C GLN A 49 3.49 9.82 15.47
N ASN A 50 4.48 8.92 15.40
CA ASN A 50 5.01 8.39 14.16
C ASN A 50 5.03 6.85 14.24
N PRO A 51 4.20 6.14 13.45
CA PRO A 51 4.19 4.69 13.43
C PRO A 51 5.31 4.12 12.55
N ASN A 52 5.98 4.93 11.74
CA ASN A 52 6.83 4.44 10.67
C ASN A 52 8.19 3.97 11.18
N THR A 53 8.63 2.85 10.64
CA THR A 53 9.96 2.27 10.79
C THR A 53 10.59 2.16 9.41
N GLY A 54 11.80 2.70 9.25
CA GLY A 54 12.61 2.48 8.05
C GLY A 54 12.35 3.38 6.84
N PRO A 55 12.66 4.69 6.90
CA PRO A 55 13.26 5.36 5.75
C PRO A 55 14.80 5.29 5.77
N GLU A 56 15.42 4.89 6.89
CA GLU A 56 16.88 4.87 7.06
C GLU A 56 17.46 3.49 7.39
N GLN A 57 16.62 2.55 7.79
CA GLN A 57 16.96 1.15 8.00
C GLN A 57 15.96 0.37 7.15
N ASP A 58 16.42 -0.18 6.02
CA ASP A 58 15.56 -0.99 5.16
C ASP A 58 14.87 -2.06 6.02
N GLY A 59 13.53 -2.10 5.95
CA GLY A 59 12.77 -3.15 6.62
C GLY A 59 13.26 -4.54 6.17
N PRO A 60 12.98 -5.61 6.95
CA PRO A 60 13.26 -6.97 6.50
C PRO A 60 12.41 -7.29 5.25
N GLY A 61 13.03 -7.85 4.20
CA GLY A 61 12.30 -8.52 3.12
C GLY A 61 12.45 -7.97 1.69
N PHE A 62 13.44 -7.13 1.39
CA PHE A 62 13.71 -6.72 0.00
C PHE A 62 14.67 -7.68 -0.71
N SER A 63 14.15 -8.43 -1.68
CA SER A 63 14.95 -9.26 -2.59
C SER A 63 14.88 -8.70 -4.01
N LEU A 64 16.04 -8.58 -4.67
CA LEU A 64 16.21 -7.90 -5.96
C LEU A 64 15.88 -8.76 -7.19
N ALA A 65 15.66 -10.06 -7.04
CA ALA A 65 15.62 -11.01 -8.16
C ALA A 65 14.33 -11.02 -9.01
N SER A 66 13.28 -10.25 -8.66
CA SER A 66 12.02 -10.19 -9.44
C SER A 66 11.32 -8.84 -9.31
N ALA A 67 12.11 -7.77 -9.29
CA ALA A 67 11.62 -6.44 -9.01
C ALA A 67 11.10 -5.73 -10.28
N GLU A 68 9.88 -5.20 -10.22
CA GLU A 68 9.06 -4.81 -11.37
C GLU A 68 8.69 -3.32 -11.38
N ILE A 69 8.62 -2.69 -10.20
CA ILE A 69 8.24 -1.28 -10.05
C ILE A 69 9.52 -0.46 -9.93
N PRO A 70 9.82 0.48 -10.86
CA PRO A 70 10.95 1.39 -10.69
C PRO A 70 10.82 2.20 -9.40
N MET A 71 11.90 2.28 -8.62
CA MET A 71 11.91 3.05 -7.39
C MET A 71 12.46 4.46 -7.60
N ASN A 72 11.91 5.40 -6.85
CA ASN A 72 12.34 6.78 -6.73
C ASN A 72 13.00 6.98 -5.36
N LYS A 73 14.18 7.59 -5.33
CA LYS A 73 14.92 7.91 -4.10
C LYS A 73 14.16 8.80 -3.10
N GLU A 74 13.22 9.61 -3.59
CA GLU A 74 12.36 10.50 -2.80
C GLU A 74 11.10 9.80 -2.27
N SER A 75 10.98 8.49 -2.52
CA SER A 75 9.83 7.70 -2.14
C SER A 75 10.20 6.55 -1.23
N VAL A 76 9.20 6.08 -0.50
CA VAL A 76 9.25 4.84 0.27
C VAL A 76 8.22 3.86 -0.25
N TYR A 77 8.52 2.58 -0.12
CA TYR A 77 7.74 1.49 -0.68
C TYR A 77 7.40 0.46 0.40
N ARG A 78 6.19 -0.09 0.31
CA ARG A 78 5.77 -1.17 1.21
C ARG A 78 4.88 -2.17 0.49
N GLN A 79 5.22 -3.44 0.60
CA GLN A 79 4.32 -4.53 0.21
C GLN A 79 3.21 -4.69 1.25
N VAL A 80 1.96 -4.74 0.79
CA VAL A 80 0.77 -4.93 1.63
C VAL A 80 -0.21 -5.89 0.96
N HIS A 81 -1.08 -6.51 1.75
CA HIS A 81 -2.24 -7.22 1.20
C HIS A 81 -3.24 -6.22 0.60
N ALA A 82 -4.00 -6.63 -0.42
CA ALA A 82 -5.02 -5.78 -1.06
C ALA A 82 -6.04 -5.20 -0.05
N ALA A 83 -6.37 -5.93 1.02
CA ALA A 83 -7.23 -5.45 2.10
C ALA A 83 -6.70 -4.18 2.78
N ALA A 84 -5.38 -3.96 2.80
CA ALA A 84 -4.79 -2.73 3.34
C ALA A 84 -5.03 -1.51 2.43
N ILE A 85 -5.34 -1.71 1.15
CA ILE A 85 -5.73 -0.63 0.24
C ILE A 85 -7.15 -0.16 0.55
N GLY A 86 -8.07 -1.11 0.77
CA GLY A 86 -9.41 -0.79 1.27
C GLY A 86 -9.37 -0.10 2.64
N ASP A 87 -8.48 -0.55 3.53
CA ASP A 87 -8.27 0.09 4.82
C ASP A 87 -7.74 1.52 4.70
N LEU A 88 -6.77 1.77 3.81
CA LEU A 88 -6.27 3.11 3.52
C LEU A 88 -7.40 4.03 3.05
N ALA A 89 -8.29 3.53 2.18
CA ALA A 89 -9.40 4.31 1.68
C ALA A 89 -10.41 4.71 2.78
N VAL A 90 -10.66 3.81 3.74
CA VAL A 90 -11.62 4.05 4.82
C VAL A 90 -11.01 4.85 5.97
N SER A 91 -9.79 4.52 6.36
CA SER A 91 -9.12 5.13 7.52
C SER A 91 -8.40 6.43 7.19
N GLY A 92 -8.10 6.67 5.91
CA GLY A 92 -7.33 7.82 5.44
C GLY A 92 -5.83 7.76 5.74
N VAL A 93 -5.35 6.71 6.41
CA VAL A 93 -3.94 6.56 6.83
C VAL A 93 -3.40 5.17 6.50
N VAL A 94 -2.10 5.07 6.23
CA VAL A 94 -1.43 3.78 6.03
C VAL A 94 -1.17 3.16 7.40
N ARG A 95 -1.74 1.97 7.65
CA ARG A 95 -1.58 1.20 8.90
C ARG A 95 -0.75 -0.05 8.71
N ASN A 96 -0.33 -0.70 9.81
CA ASN A 96 0.31 -2.00 9.72
C ASN A 96 -0.63 -3.02 9.03
N GLY A 97 -0.10 -3.90 8.17
CA GLY A 97 -0.92 -4.88 7.45
C GLY A 97 -1.77 -5.80 8.34
N ASN A 98 -1.32 -6.10 9.57
CA ASN A 98 -2.11 -6.86 10.53
C ASN A 98 -3.22 -5.99 11.15
N THR A 99 -2.92 -4.74 11.54
CA THR A 99 -3.92 -3.78 12.04
C THR A 99 -4.98 -3.47 10.99
N ALA A 100 -4.59 -3.30 9.72
CA ALA A 100 -5.48 -3.07 8.59
C ALA A 100 -6.45 -4.24 8.36
N ARG A 101 -6.10 -5.45 8.83
CA ARG A 101 -6.93 -6.65 8.74
C ARG A 101 -7.69 -6.96 10.05
N GLY A 102 -7.62 -6.06 11.04
CA GLY A 102 -8.23 -6.25 12.35
C GLY A 102 -7.58 -7.36 13.19
N GLU A 103 -6.38 -7.80 12.83
CA GLU A 103 -5.68 -8.88 13.53
C GLU A 103 -5.06 -8.38 14.85
N LYS A 104 -5.34 -9.07 15.95
CA LYS A 104 -4.89 -8.69 17.30
C LYS A 104 -3.41 -8.97 17.59
N ASN A 105 -2.64 -9.54 16.66
CA ASN A 105 -1.32 -10.11 16.96
C ASN A 105 -0.17 -9.09 16.78
N ARG A 106 0.36 -8.61 17.91
CA ARG A 106 1.20 -7.40 18.06
C ARG A 106 2.70 -7.67 18.12
N ARG A 107 3.28 -8.54 17.28
CA ARG A 107 4.76 -8.64 17.27
C ARG A 107 5.42 -7.27 17.03
N TRP A 108 4.76 -6.41 16.25
CA TRP A 108 5.25 -5.08 15.89
C TRP A 108 4.25 -3.95 16.17
N GLY A 109 3.13 -4.23 16.84
CA GLY A 109 2.06 -3.26 17.10
C GLY A 109 1.59 -2.56 15.81
N ASP A 110 1.37 -1.26 15.91
CA ASP A 110 0.93 -0.42 14.78
C ASP A 110 2.08 0.12 13.94
N ARG A 111 3.31 -0.40 14.12
CA ARG A 111 4.47 0.07 13.36
C ARG A 111 4.34 -0.23 11.87
N VAL A 112 4.68 0.74 11.03
CA VAL A 112 4.60 0.66 9.57
C VAL A 112 6.01 0.59 9.00
N PHE A 113 6.37 -0.56 8.45
CA PHE A 113 7.69 -0.79 7.89
C PHE A 113 7.74 -0.37 6.43
N TRP A 114 8.66 0.52 6.12
CA TRP A 114 8.93 1.03 4.79
C TRP A 114 10.28 0.54 4.27
N HIS A 115 10.43 0.59 2.95
CA HIS A 115 11.71 0.43 2.27
C HIS A 115 12.02 1.71 1.51
N SER A 116 13.24 2.20 1.64
CA SER A 116 13.65 3.38 0.89
C SER A 116 13.79 3.04 -0.59
N GLY A 117 13.25 3.89 -1.45
CA GLY A 117 13.63 3.86 -2.85
C GLY A 117 15.08 4.30 -3.03
N ALA A 118 15.69 3.82 -4.11
CA ALA A 118 17.00 4.24 -4.57
C ALA A 118 17.03 4.23 -6.10
N ASP A 119 17.85 5.10 -6.68
CA ASP A 119 17.98 5.18 -8.14
C ASP A 119 18.46 3.83 -8.71
N GLY A 120 17.78 3.36 -9.76
CA GLY A 120 18.07 2.06 -10.37
C GLY A 120 17.57 0.85 -9.58
N ALA A 121 17.06 1.04 -8.36
CA ALA A 121 16.39 -0.01 -7.61
C ALA A 121 14.97 -0.24 -8.14
N LYS A 122 14.44 -1.42 -7.85
CA LYS A 122 13.07 -1.79 -8.19
C LYS A 122 12.40 -2.44 -6.99
N ALA A 123 11.09 -2.22 -6.83
CA ALA A 123 10.25 -2.91 -5.87
C ALA A 123 9.64 -4.18 -6.47
N MET A 124 9.56 -5.24 -5.66
CA MET A 124 8.83 -6.45 -5.99
C MET A 124 7.37 -6.32 -5.52
N LEU A 125 6.41 -6.85 -6.29
CA LEU A 125 5.04 -7.04 -5.81
C LEU A 125 4.85 -8.32 -5.01
N GLY A 126 5.49 -9.43 -5.42
CA GLY A 126 5.45 -10.71 -4.69
C GLY A 126 4.04 -11.32 -4.61
N GLY A 127 3.20 -11.08 -5.61
CA GLY A 127 1.78 -11.47 -5.61
C GLY A 127 0.91 -10.63 -4.66
N ARG A 128 1.45 -9.53 -4.12
CA ARG A 128 0.77 -8.56 -3.26
C ARG A 128 0.65 -7.21 -3.97
N THR A 129 0.08 -6.23 -3.27
CA THR A 129 0.06 -4.83 -3.70
C THR A 129 1.23 -4.06 -3.08
N VAL A 130 1.70 -3.01 -3.74
CA VAL A 130 2.75 -2.13 -3.21
C VAL A 130 2.21 -0.71 -3.07
N ILE A 131 2.38 -0.11 -1.89
CA ILE A 131 2.13 1.31 -1.66
C ILE A 131 3.45 2.05 -1.82
N GLU A 132 3.43 3.11 -2.61
CA GLU A 132 4.48 4.13 -2.72
C GLU A 132 3.99 5.42 -2.06
N ALA A 133 4.83 6.02 -1.22
CA ALA A 133 4.53 7.28 -0.55
C ALA A 133 5.73 8.22 -0.55
N ASN A 134 5.48 9.51 -0.29
CA ASN A 134 6.53 10.50 -0.11
C ASN A 134 7.41 10.14 1.11
N LYS A 135 8.74 10.14 0.92
CA LYS A 135 9.70 9.77 1.95
C LYS A 135 9.71 10.73 3.14
N ASP A 136 9.54 12.02 2.92
CA ASP A 136 9.50 13.02 3.98
C ASP A 136 8.22 12.91 4.80
N ALA A 137 7.08 12.63 4.17
CA ALA A 137 5.84 12.32 4.89
C ALA A 137 6.04 11.12 5.84
N ALA A 138 6.67 10.04 5.35
CA ALA A 138 6.98 8.87 6.17
C ALA A 138 7.97 9.15 7.32
N ARG A 139 8.84 10.16 7.18
CA ARG A 139 9.71 10.63 8.27
C ARG A 139 8.96 11.47 9.29
N SER A 140 7.98 12.26 8.85
CA SER A 140 7.29 13.23 9.70
C SER A 140 6.20 12.64 10.59
N GLY A 141 5.57 11.52 10.20
CA GLY A 141 4.50 10.93 10.99
C GLY A 141 3.64 9.96 10.21
N TRP A 142 2.38 9.78 10.61
CA TRP A 142 1.43 8.97 9.87
C TRP A 142 1.36 9.37 8.40
N VAL A 143 1.58 8.39 7.50
CA VAL A 143 1.40 8.57 6.06
C VAL A 143 -0.09 8.54 5.77
N THR A 144 -0.62 9.62 5.21
CA THR A 144 -2.03 9.73 4.83
C THR A 144 -2.26 9.28 3.40
N ALA A 145 -3.52 9.10 3.00
CA ALA A 145 -3.88 8.82 1.61
C ALA A 145 -3.31 9.88 0.65
N LYS A 146 -3.25 11.16 1.06
CA LYS A 146 -2.68 12.26 0.27
C LYS A 146 -1.17 12.13 0.03
N ASP A 147 -0.45 11.48 0.94
CA ASP A 147 0.99 11.27 0.83
C ASP A 147 1.35 10.05 -0.05
N VAL A 148 0.35 9.22 -0.37
CA VAL A 148 0.50 8.06 -1.26
C VAL A 148 0.57 8.56 -2.71
N THR A 149 1.67 8.24 -3.38
CA THR A 149 1.98 8.67 -4.75
C THR A 149 1.89 7.54 -5.78
N GLY A 150 1.73 6.30 -5.31
CA GLY A 150 1.43 5.14 -6.14
C GLY A 150 0.83 3.98 -5.37
N VAL A 151 -0.09 3.26 -6.01
CA VAL A 151 -0.58 1.96 -5.53
C VAL A 151 -0.42 0.99 -6.68
N PHE A 152 0.47 0.01 -6.54
CA PHE A 152 0.82 -0.90 -7.61
C PHE A 152 0.22 -2.29 -7.37
N ALA A 153 -0.33 -2.89 -8.42
CA ALA A 153 -0.85 -4.25 -8.45
C ALA A 153 -0.60 -4.90 -9.81
N LYS A 154 -0.69 -6.23 -9.90
CA LYS A 154 -0.74 -6.94 -11.19
C LYS A 154 -2.18 -7.15 -11.61
N ASP A 155 -2.51 -6.80 -12.84
CA ASP A 155 -3.77 -7.20 -13.47
C ASP A 155 -3.79 -8.71 -13.77
N SER A 156 -4.91 -9.17 -14.31
CA SER A 156 -5.12 -10.58 -14.64
C SER A 156 -4.16 -11.12 -15.70
N ASP A 157 -3.57 -10.25 -16.54
CA ASP A 157 -2.53 -10.56 -17.52
C ASP A 157 -1.11 -10.54 -16.91
N GLY A 158 -0.97 -10.21 -15.63
CA GLY A 158 0.29 -10.13 -14.91
C GLY A 158 1.05 -8.82 -15.13
N ILE A 159 0.45 -7.82 -15.77
CA ILE A 159 1.03 -6.51 -16.03
C ILE A 159 0.88 -5.65 -14.78
N VAL A 160 1.99 -5.01 -14.38
CA VAL A 160 1.98 -4.07 -13.25
C VAL A 160 1.29 -2.77 -13.64
N LYS A 161 0.27 -2.38 -12.88
CA LYS A 161 -0.47 -1.13 -13.01
C LYS A 161 -0.30 -0.28 -11.78
N ASN A 162 -0.27 1.04 -11.96
CA ASN A 162 -0.51 1.98 -10.87
C ASN A 162 -2.01 2.30 -10.84
N LEU A 163 -2.70 1.91 -9.78
CA LEU A 163 -4.15 1.97 -9.68
C LEU A 163 -4.69 3.39 -9.46
N ILE A 164 -3.83 4.35 -9.11
CA ILE A 164 -4.22 5.74 -8.83
C ILE A 164 -3.69 6.73 -9.89
N LYS A 165 -3.30 6.23 -11.07
CA LYS A 165 -2.81 7.03 -12.20
C LYS A 165 -3.45 6.61 -13.51
#